data_AF-A3WGP0-F1
#
_entry.id   AF-A3WGP0-F1
#
_cell.length_a   1.000
_cell.length_b   1.000
_cell.length_c   1.000
_cell.angle_alpha   90.00
_cell.angle_beta   90.00
_cell.angle_gamma   90.00
#
_symmetry.space_group_name_H-M   'P 1'
#
loop_
_entity.id
_entity.type
_entity.pdbx_description
1 polymer ?
#
loop_
_entity_poly.entity_id
_entity_poly.type
_entity_poly.pdbx_seq_one_letter_code
_entity_poly.pdbx_strand_id
1 'polypeptide(L)'
;MTLPLLAAIAAPLALQAAPAPDAAKPATLEDLPVTEATAPRCGVAFATLEGWQKSGDPRGSEWPTMTETGGREFFVVAMVRLMDTYALNREDVTRLVQSEVARHEADGGEAVKAMLPACLTLLDATNNRTN
;
A
#
# COMPACT_ATOMS: atom_id res chain seq x y z
N MET A 1 -1.06 57.20 50.71
CA MET A 1 0.20 56.41 50.64
C MET A 1 -0.12 54.98 51.04
N THR A 2 0.57 54.02 50.39
CA THR A 2 0.60 52.55 50.57
C THR A 2 -0.60 51.70 50.08
N LEU A 3 -0.53 51.30 48.79
CA LEU A 3 -0.72 49.91 48.33
C LEU A 3 0.33 49.00 49.02
N PRO A 4 0.18 47.67 49.20
CA PRO A 4 -0.36 46.73 48.19
C PRO A 4 -1.11 45.48 48.75
N LEU A 5 -1.96 44.82 47.95
CA LEU A 5 -2.00 43.35 47.90
C LEU A 5 -2.87 42.86 46.73
N LEU A 6 -2.23 42.40 45.66
CA LEU A 6 -2.87 41.59 44.61
C LEU A 6 -1.85 40.53 44.21
N ALA A 7 -1.88 39.40 44.90
CA ALA A 7 -1.16 38.19 44.52
C ALA A 7 -1.99 37.46 43.45
N ALA A 8 -1.65 37.66 42.18
CA ALA A 8 -2.20 36.88 41.08
C ALA A 8 -1.49 35.51 41.04
N ILE A 9 -2.20 34.47 41.45
CA ILE A 9 -1.73 33.09 41.39
C ILE A 9 -1.94 32.60 39.95
N ALA A 10 -0.88 32.61 39.15
CA ALA A 10 -0.89 31.97 37.83
C ALA A 10 -0.77 30.46 38.02
N ALA A 11 -1.88 29.73 37.90
CA ALA A 11 -1.87 28.28 37.84
C ALA A 11 -1.38 27.82 36.45
N PRO A 12 -0.29 27.04 36.34
CA PRO A 12 0.09 26.46 35.07
C PRO A 12 -0.90 25.34 34.73
N LEU A 13 -1.70 25.55 33.69
CA LEU A 13 -2.45 24.48 33.03
C LEU A 13 -1.43 23.51 32.41
N ALA A 14 -1.08 22.48 33.16
CA ALA A 14 -0.35 21.33 32.64
C ALA A 14 -1.29 20.56 31.71
N LEU A 15 -1.25 20.89 30.42
CA LEU A 15 -1.83 20.08 29.36
C LEU A 15 -1.04 18.76 29.32
N GLN A 16 -1.55 17.75 30.02
CA GLN A 16 -1.02 16.39 29.98
C GLN A 16 -1.31 15.84 28.58
N ALA A 17 -0.31 15.90 27.70
CA ALA A 17 -0.31 15.18 26.44
C ALA A 17 -0.33 13.68 26.76
N ALA A 18 -1.53 13.09 26.77
CA ALA A 18 -1.65 11.65 26.75
C ALA A 18 -0.93 11.12 25.50
N PRO A 19 -0.14 10.05 25.59
CA PRO A 19 0.44 9.43 24.40
C PRO A 19 -0.71 9.07 23.45
N ALA A 20 -0.65 9.61 22.23
CA ALA A 20 -1.57 9.18 21.18
C ALA A 20 -1.41 7.66 21.01
N PRO A 21 -2.52 6.90 20.85
CA PRO A 21 -2.41 5.49 20.49
C PRO A 21 -1.54 5.40 19.23
N ASP A 22 -0.53 4.53 19.24
CA ASP A 22 0.17 4.17 18.00
C ASP A 22 -0.90 3.78 16.98
N ALA A 23 -0.99 4.53 15.88
CA ALA A 23 -1.94 4.23 14.83
C ALA A 23 -1.67 2.80 14.35
N ALA A 24 -2.66 1.93 14.46
CA ALA A 24 -2.50 0.54 14.07
C ALA A 24 -2.08 0.47 12.61
N LYS A 25 -1.02 -0.28 12.33
CA LYS A 25 -0.55 -0.51 10.96
C LYS A 25 -1.63 -1.26 10.15
N PRO A 26 -1.75 -0.98 8.85
CA PRO A 26 -2.69 -1.68 7.98
C PRO A 26 -2.48 -3.20 8.05
N ALA A 27 -3.56 -3.95 8.21
CA ALA A 27 -3.56 -5.41 8.26
C ALA A 27 -3.63 -6.00 6.84
N THR A 28 -4.35 -5.32 5.95
CA THR A 28 -4.57 -5.68 4.54
C THR A 28 -4.44 -4.43 3.65
N LEU A 29 -4.36 -4.62 2.33
CA LEU A 29 -4.42 -3.50 1.38
C LEU A 29 -5.83 -2.88 1.29
N GLU A 30 -6.85 -3.54 1.85
CA GLU A 30 -8.24 -3.04 1.91
C GLU A 30 -8.45 -2.04 3.03
N ASP A 31 -7.59 -2.07 4.05
CA ASP A 31 -7.62 -1.10 5.16
C ASP A 31 -7.11 0.29 4.71
N LEU A 32 -6.45 0.36 3.55
CA LEU A 32 -5.89 1.59 3.00
C LEU A 32 -6.94 2.37 2.19
N PRO A 33 -6.87 3.71 2.17
CA PRO A 33 -7.60 4.52 1.19
C PRO A 33 -7.36 4.01 -0.23
N VAL A 34 -8.41 4.01 -1.07
CA VAL A 34 -8.33 3.51 -2.45
C VAL A 34 -7.17 4.12 -3.23
N THR A 35 -6.91 5.41 -3.04
CA THR A 35 -5.82 6.15 -3.70
C THR A 35 -4.43 5.58 -3.39
N GLU A 36 -4.25 4.98 -2.23
CA GLU A 36 -2.97 4.42 -1.77
C GLU A 36 -2.92 2.90 -1.94
N ALA A 37 -4.07 2.23 -1.92
CA ALA A 37 -4.18 0.80 -2.16
C ALA A 37 -3.99 0.42 -3.64
N THR A 38 -4.40 1.29 -4.58
CA THR A 38 -4.53 0.93 -6.00
C THR A 38 -3.21 0.43 -6.62
N ALA A 39 -2.13 1.20 -6.51
CA ALA A 39 -0.84 0.79 -7.09
C ALA A 39 -0.27 -0.47 -6.43
N PRO A 40 -0.26 -0.60 -5.09
CA PRO A 40 0.10 -1.86 -4.42
C PRO A 40 -0.68 -3.08 -4.89
N ARG A 41 -2.01 -2.97 -5.01
CA ARG A 41 -2.87 -4.06 -5.48
C ARG A 41 -2.57 -4.45 -6.93
N CYS A 42 -2.38 -3.48 -7.81
CA CYS A 42 -1.93 -3.75 -9.18
C CYS A 42 -0.54 -4.40 -9.24
N GLY A 43 0.39 -3.98 -8.38
CA GLY A 43 1.70 -4.62 -8.27
C GLY A 43 1.61 -6.09 -7.88
N VAL A 44 0.76 -6.43 -6.89
CA VAL A 44 0.54 -7.84 -6.49
C VAL A 44 -0.14 -8.62 -7.60
N ALA A 45 -1.09 -8.02 -8.32
CA ALA A 45 -1.74 -8.64 -9.47
C ALA A 45 -0.73 -8.98 -10.58
N PHE A 46 0.23 -8.09 -10.87
CA PHE A 46 1.32 -8.37 -11.82
C PHE A 46 2.25 -9.49 -11.34
N ALA A 47 2.62 -9.51 -10.05
CA ALA A 47 3.42 -10.59 -9.50
C ALA A 47 2.68 -11.95 -9.57
N THR A 48 1.36 -11.95 -9.35
CA THR A 48 0.50 -13.12 -9.47
C THR A 48 0.46 -13.62 -10.92
N LEU A 49 0.25 -12.70 -11.87
CA LEU A 49 0.27 -12.98 -13.30
C LEU A 49 1.62 -13.53 -13.76
N GLU A 50 2.74 -12.95 -13.30
CA GLU A 50 4.08 -13.46 -13.60
C GLU A 50 4.27 -14.89 -13.10
N GLY A 51 3.70 -15.21 -11.93
CA GLY A 51 3.67 -16.58 -11.39
C GLY A 51 2.90 -17.56 -12.30
N TRP A 52 1.73 -17.16 -12.81
CA TRP A 52 0.99 -17.96 -13.80
C TRP A 52 1.79 -18.16 -15.09
N GLN A 53 2.40 -17.10 -15.62
CA GLN A 53 3.22 -17.16 -16.83
C GLN A 53 4.43 -18.09 -16.67
N LYS A 54 5.13 -18.01 -15.53
CA LYS A 54 6.29 -18.86 -15.23
C LYS A 54 5.95 -20.33 -15.05
N SER A 55 4.76 -20.63 -14.53
CA SER A 55 4.30 -22.01 -14.32
C SER A 55 3.64 -22.63 -15.55
N GLY A 56 3.42 -21.86 -16.62
CA GLY A 56 2.68 -22.30 -17.80
C GLY A 56 1.17 -22.42 -17.56
N ASP A 57 0.65 -21.72 -16.55
CA ASP A 57 -0.78 -21.69 -16.25
C ASP A 57 -1.55 -20.95 -17.36
N PRO A 58 -2.62 -21.53 -17.93
CA PRO A 58 -3.40 -20.90 -19.00
C PRO A 58 -3.92 -19.51 -18.67
N ARG A 59 -4.20 -19.21 -17.39
CA ARG A 59 -4.66 -17.89 -16.91
C ARG A 59 -3.66 -16.77 -17.22
N GLY A 60 -2.37 -17.09 -17.32
CA GLY A 60 -1.34 -16.11 -17.63
C GLY A 60 -1.11 -15.86 -19.12
N SER A 61 -1.63 -16.73 -20.00
CA SER A 61 -1.27 -16.76 -21.42
C SER A 61 -1.93 -15.67 -22.28
N GLU A 62 -3.05 -15.11 -21.83
CA GLU A 62 -3.81 -14.08 -22.55
C GLU A 62 -3.29 -12.64 -22.30
N TRP A 63 -2.33 -12.48 -21.38
CA TRP A 63 -1.84 -11.18 -20.92
C TRP A 63 -0.41 -10.92 -21.38
N PRO A 64 0.00 -9.64 -21.53
CA PRO A 64 1.39 -9.28 -21.81
C PRO A 64 2.37 -9.88 -20.79
N THR A 65 3.59 -10.19 -21.22
CA THR A 65 4.64 -10.73 -20.34
C THR A 65 5.09 -9.68 -19.32
N MET A 66 4.94 -9.96 -18.03
CA MET A 66 5.27 -8.98 -16.97
C MET A 66 6.76 -8.64 -16.88
N THR A 67 7.64 -9.53 -17.34
CA THR A 67 9.09 -9.29 -17.41
C THR A 67 9.44 -8.14 -18.35
N GLU A 68 8.71 -7.99 -19.46
CA GLU A 68 9.02 -7.00 -20.51
C GLU A 68 8.30 -5.67 -20.26
N THR A 69 7.12 -5.71 -19.64
CA THR A 69 6.30 -4.51 -19.40
C THR A 69 6.68 -3.69 -18.17
N GLY A 70 7.62 -4.18 -17.35
CA GLY A 70 8.08 -3.48 -16.14
C GLY A 70 7.26 -3.76 -14.87
N GLY A 71 6.44 -4.80 -14.86
CA GLY A 71 5.56 -5.12 -13.72
C GLY A 71 6.32 -5.34 -12.40
N ARG A 72 7.52 -5.92 -12.45
CA ARG A 72 8.38 -6.12 -11.27
C ARG A 72 8.82 -4.80 -10.63
N GLU A 73 9.26 -3.84 -11.45
CA GLU A 73 9.69 -2.53 -10.95
C GLU A 73 8.50 -1.77 -10.35
N PHE A 74 7.36 -1.80 -11.04
CA PHE A 74 6.12 -1.20 -10.56
C PHE A 74 5.73 -1.73 -9.17
N PHE A 75 5.78 -3.05 -8.97
CA PHE A 75 5.54 -3.67 -7.67
C PHE A 75 6.50 -3.16 -6.59
N VAL A 76 7.81 -3.16 -6.86
CA VAL A 76 8.82 -2.73 -5.89
C VAL A 76 8.60 -1.27 -5.49
N VAL A 77 8.43 -0.36 -6.44
CA VAL A 77 8.21 1.06 -6.17
C VAL A 77 6.91 1.29 -5.39
N ALA A 78 5.83 0.58 -5.72
CA ALA A 78 4.57 0.68 -5.00
C ALA A 78 4.69 0.25 -3.54
N MET A 79 5.41 -0.85 -3.27
CA MET A 79 5.63 -1.33 -1.89
C MET A 79 6.54 -0.40 -1.09
N VAL A 80 7.61 0.13 -1.69
CA VAL A 80 8.49 1.09 -1.03
C VAL A 80 7.72 2.35 -0.61
N ARG A 81 6.83 2.85 -1.47
CA ARG A 81 5.97 3.99 -1.12
C ARG A 81 5.09 3.70 0.11
N LEU A 82 4.53 2.50 0.21
CA LEU A 82 3.79 2.12 1.42
C LEU A 82 4.69 2.07 2.65
N MET A 83 5.92 1.55 2.52
CA MET A 83 6.89 1.54 3.63
C MET A 83 7.17 2.95 4.14
N ASP A 84 7.40 3.89 3.23
CA ASP A 84 7.70 5.28 3.57
C ASP A 84 6.48 6.00 4.16
N THR A 85 5.29 5.84 3.57
CA THR A 85 4.06 6.53 4.02
C THR A 85 3.57 6.02 5.38
N TYR A 86 3.66 4.71 5.62
CA TYR A 86 3.05 4.06 6.78
C TYR A 86 4.07 3.52 7.80
N ALA A 87 5.35 3.85 7.64
CA ALA A 87 6.45 3.33 8.46
C ALA A 87 6.43 1.78 8.56
N LEU A 88 6.12 1.12 7.44
CA LEU A 88 6.08 -0.34 7.35
C LEU A 88 7.47 -0.90 7.20
N ASN A 89 7.74 -2.03 7.86
CA ASN A 89 8.94 -2.79 7.62
C ASN A 89 8.69 -3.88 6.55
N ARG A 90 9.72 -4.69 6.26
CA ARG A 90 9.63 -5.79 5.29
C ARG A 90 8.59 -6.86 5.69
N GLU A 91 8.45 -7.15 6.97
CA GLU A 91 7.52 -8.15 7.48
C GLU A 91 6.07 -7.67 7.31
N ASP A 92 5.81 -6.40 7.61
CA ASP A 92 4.52 -5.74 7.35
C ASP A 92 4.13 -5.83 5.87
N VAL A 93 5.05 -5.47 4.96
CA VAL A 93 4.81 -5.58 3.51
C VAL A 93 4.57 -7.02 3.09
N THR A 94 5.34 -7.97 3.62
CA THR A 94 5.16 -9.39 3.32
C THR A 94 3.77 -9.85 3.71
N ARG A 95 3.29 -9.47 4.90
CA ARG A 95 1.93 -9.77 5.38
C ARG A 95 0.86 -9.16 4.46
N LEU A 96 1.00 -7.90 4.06
CA LEU A 96 0.07 -7.26 3.12
C LEU A 96 0.00 -8.00 1.78
N VAL A 97 1.16 -8.36 1.22
CA VAL A 97 1.25 -9.08 -0.05
C VAL A 97 0.63 -10.48 0.07
N GLN A 98 0.94 -11.23 1.12
CA GLN A 98 0.38 -12.57 1.34
C GLN A 98 -1.15 -12.52 1.52
N SER A 99 -1.65 -11.53 2.23
CA SER A 99 -3.10 -11.31 2.35
C SER A 99 -3.75 -11.05 1.00
N GLU A 100 -3.13 -10.25 0.13
CA GLU A 100 -3.68 -9.94 -1.19
C GLU A 100 -3.58 -11.15 -2.14
N VAL A 101 -2.49 -11.92 -2.09
CA VAL A 101 -2.37 -13.18 -2.85
C VAL A 101 -3.45 -14.18 -2.42
N ALA A 102 -3.70 -14.35 -1.12
CA ALA A 102 -4.77 -15.22 -0.64
C ALA A 102 -6.14 -14.80 -1.18
N ARG A 103 -6.39 -13.49 -1.35
CA ARG A 103 -7.62 -12.98 -1.98
C ARG A 103 -7.68 -13.32 -3.47
N HIS A 104 -6.55 -13.27 -4.18
CA HIS A 104 -6.48 -13.71 -5.59
C HIS A 104 -6.76 -15.21 -5.74
N GLU A 105 -6.35 -16.02 -4.77
CA GLU A 105 -6.57 -17.47 -4.81
C GLU A 105 -8.01 -17.86 -4.46
N ALA A 106 -8.69 -17.08 -3.61
CA ALA A 106 -10.03 -17.37 -3.10
C ALA A 106 -11.09 -17.55 -4.21
N ASP A 107 -10.93 -16.88 -5.36
CA ASP A 107 -11.82 -16.97 -6.51
C ASP A 107 -11.16 -17.62 -7.74
N GLY A 108 -9.99 -18.26 -7.57
CA GLY A 108 -9.25 -18.86 -8.67
C GLY A 108 -8.61 -17.83 -9.61
N GLY A 109 -8.47 -16.57 -9.21
CA GLY A 109 -7.82 -15.51 -9.98
C GLY A 109 -8.77 -14.69 -10.86
N GLU A 110 -10.09 -14.82 -10.69
CA GLU A 110 -11.07 -14.00 -11.40
C GLU A 110 -10.91 -12.51 -11.07
N ALA A 111 -10.70 -12.16 -9.79
CA ALA A 111 -10.43 -10.80 -9.37
C ALA A 111 -9.18 -10.22 -10.04
N VAL A 112 -8.10 -11.01 -10.16
CA VAL A 112 -6.87 -10.58 -10.85
C VAL A 112 -7.16 -10.27 -12.31
N LYS A 113 -7.83 -11.17 -13.03
CA LYS A 113 -8.20 -10.97 -14.43
C LYS A 113 -9.08 -9.73 -14.63
N ALA A 114 -10.02 -9.48 -13.71
CA ALA A 114 -10.86 -8.28 -13.74
C ALA A 114 -10.07 -6.98 -13.50
N MET A 115 -9.03 -7.01 -12.68
CA MET A 115 -8.18 -5.85 -12.38
C MET A 115 -7.15 -5.52 -13.46
N LEU A 116 -6.66 -6.55 -14.18
CA LEU A 116 -5.52 -6.41 -15.09
C LEU A 116 -5.69 -5.32 -16.17
N PRO A 117 -6.84 -5.13 -16.85
CA PRO A 117 -6.99 -4.07 -17.85
C PRO A 117 -6.73 -2.66 -17.29
N ALA A 118 -7.27 -2.38 -16.10
CA ALA A 118 -7.06 -1.11 -15.43
C ALA A 118 -5.61 -0.98 -14.92
N CYS A 119 -5.06 -2.05 -14.36
CA CYS A 119 -3.68 -2.06 -13.88
C CYS A 119 -2.66 -1.84 -15.01
N LEU A 120 -2.86 -2.46 -16.18
CA LEU A 120 -1.99 -2.26 -17.35
C LEU A 120 -2.02 -0.80 -17.84
N THR A 121 -3.20 -0.14 -17.79
CA THR A 121 -3.31 1.29 -18.09
C THR A 121 -2.50 2.14 -17.10
N LEU A 122 -2.53 1.79 -15.82
CA LEU A 122 -1.75 2.48 -14.78
C LEU A 122 -0.23 2.24 -14.94
N LEU A 123 0.17 1.04 -15.33
CA LEU A 123 1.57 0.70 -15.63
C LEU A 123 2.10 1.53 -16.80
N ASP A 124 1.36 1.58 -17.90
CA ASP A 124 1.72 2.40 -19.07
C ASP A 124 1.87 3.89 -18.71
N ALA A 125 0.91 4.45 -17.98
CA ALA A 125 0.97 5.83 -17.49
C ALA A 125 2.16 6.12 -16.54
N THR A 126 2.71 5.08 -15.91
CA THR A 126 3.91 5.19 -15.07
C THR A 126 5.17 5.15 -15.92
N ASN A 127 5.25 4.22 -16.88
CA ASN A 127 6.38 4.09 -17.81
C ASN A 127 6.55 5.33 -18.69
N ASN A 128 5.44 5.95 -19.13
CA ASN A 128 5.46 7.17 -19.95
C ASN A 128 5.87 8.43 -19.17
N ARG A 129 5.90 8.40 -17.84
CA ARG A 129 6.44 9.50 -17.02
C ARG A 129 7.94 9.41 -16.78
N THR A 130 8.53 8.25 -17.01
CA THR A 130 9.97 7.99 -16.81
C THR A 130 10.78 8.08 -18.11
N ASN A 131 10.11 8.19 -19.27
CA ASN A 131 10.69 8.52 -20.57
C ASN A 131 10.61 10.02 -20.84
#